data_AF-A0A427E9I7-F1
#
_entry.id   AF-A0A427E9I7-F1
#
_cell.length_a   1.000
_cell.length_b   1.000
_cell.length_c   1.000
_cell.angle_alpha   90.00
_cell.angle_beta   90.00
_cell.angle_gamma   90.00
#
_symmetry.space_group_name_H-M   'P 1'
#
loop_
_entity.id
_entity.type
_entity.pdbx_description
1 polymer ?
#
loop_
_entity_poly.entity_id
_entity_poly.type
_entity_poly.pdbx_seq_one_letter_code
_entity_poly.pdbx_strand_id
1 'polypeptide(L)'
;MKRLLRQSIHWHPVRPAWGAAMVAGFGCALPLLLGLFSGHPGFLWATVGAFQAAKANPLHRFGMLRMLLLIALGAGSAGLGFWSATHPLISLGLFAFYGLLLAWLQRYGSEAGKLGIGLAICLCLGQGQHGIGDFNNPYAIAFLFALGGLWVTLLAFGLRGMHGLRMWPYMPRLMSILRVLRRHARRTPIRQWRVHALTYILAGALGGVIVNMAELPRGYWLTLAVFTTLQMDLERSLVRALQASLGILAAAAILIYIGHGLADPPLMVMILLPLIVLGRAFQANHYGLFVLQTTLLFLLLAETLAQDWNLPQIRLINAAVGVAVALFIATLMHVLQMLLARRSRRKAQRAASQRSDEETTSQP
;
A
#
# COMPACT_ATOMS: atom_id res chain seq x y z
N MET A 1 27.40 8.64 -3.93
CA MET A 1 26.09 8.38 -4.59
C MET A 1 26.06 7.16 -5.52
N LYS A 2 27.00 6.98 -6.47
CA LYS A 2 27.01 5.84 -7.43
C LYS A 2 26.99 4.43 -6.78
N ARG A 3 27.69 4.22 -5.66
CA ARG A 3 27.71 2.91 -4.94
C ARG A 3 26.38 2.56 -4.25
N LEU A 4 25.60 3.58 -3.85
CA LEU A 4 24.31 3.41 -3.16
C LEU A 4 23.18 3.06 -4.13
N LEU A 5 23.17 3.69 -5.32
CA LEU A 5 22.28 3.32 -6.44
C LEU A 5 22.53 1.89 -6.90
N ARG A 6 23.80 1.47 -6.96
CA ARG A 6 24.18 0.10 -7.35
C ARG A 6 23.67 -0.97 -6.38
N GLN A 7 23.67 -0.69 -5.08
CA GLN A 7 23.17 -1.63 -4.06
C GLN A 7 21.63 -1.72 -4.01
N SER A 8 20.91 -0.66 -4.34
CA SER A 8 19.43 -0.69 -4.41
C SER A 8 18.89 -1.43 -5.65
N ILE A 9 19.73 -1.62 -6.67
CA ILE A 9 19.37 -2.24 -7.96
C ILE A 9 19.99 -3.65 -8.08
N HIS A 10 20.30 -4.32 -6.97
CA HIS A 10 20.61 -5.75 -7.04
C HIS A 10 19.34 -6.54 -7.31
N TRP A 11 19.00 -6.62 -8.60
CA TRP A 11 18.00 -7.51 -9.15
C TRP A 11 18.57 -8.93 -9.13
N HIS A 12 18.17 -9.74 -8.15
CA HIS A 12 18.40 -11.17 -8.26
C HIS A 12 17.37 -11.75 -9.22
N PRO A 13 17.79 -12.34 -10.36
CA PRO A 13 16.86 -12.99 -11.28
C PRO A 13 16.26 -14.21 -10.57
N VAL A 14 15.06 -14.05 -10.05
CA VAL A 14 14.26 -15.15 -9.53
C VAL A 14 13.47 -15.75 -10.68
N ARG A 15 13.25 -17.08 -10.61
CA ARG A 15 12.43 -17.79 -11.59
C ARG A 15 11.05 -17.13 -11.66
N PRO A 16 10.62 -16.67 -12.85
CA PRO A 16 9.33 -16.02 -13.02
C PRO A 16 8.19 -16.93 -12.54
N ALA A 17 7.28 -16.37 -11.74
CA ALA A 17 6.16 -17.11 -11.16
C ALA A 17 4.98 -17.20 -12.13
N TRP A 18 5.20 -17.80 -13.31
CA TRP A 18 4.24 -17.83 -14.41
C TRP A 18 2.86 -18.38 -14.01
N GLY A 19 2.79 -19.44 -13.21
CA GLY A 19 1.51 -19.99 -12.75
C GLY A 19 0.67 -18.99 -11.94
N ALA A 20 1.30 -18.26 -11.01
CA ALA A 20 0.62 -17.22 -10.25
C ALA A 20 0.27 -16.00 -11.11
N ALA A 21 1.11 -15.69 -12.11
CA ALA A 21 0.88 -14.61 -13.05
C ALA A 21 -0.31 -14.88 -13.99
N MET A 22 -0.45 -16.11 -14.49
CA MET A 22 -1.59 -16.52 -15.32
C MET A 22 -2.90 -16.47 -14.53
N VAL A 23 -2.90 -16.97 -13.29
CA VAL A 23 -4.08 -16.86 -12.41
C VAL A 23 -4.48 -15.40 -12.17
N ALA A 24 -3.51 -14.51 -11.99
CA ALA A 24 -3.78 -13.08 -11.88
C ALA A 24 -4.33 -12.48 -13.18
N GLY A 25 -3.75 -12.84 -14.33
CA GLY A 25 -4.17 -12.39 -15.65
C GLY A 25 -5.59 -12.82 -15.98
N PHE A 26 -5.87 -14.12 -15.98
CA PHE A 26 -7.22 -14.65 -16.24
C PHE A 26 -8.23 -14.19 -15.18
N GLY A 27 -7.77 -14.08 -13.93
CA GLY A 27 -8.57 -13.57 -12.83
C GLY A 27 -9.05 -12.14 -13.03
N CYS A 28 -8.21 -11.27 -13.57
CA CYS A 28 -8.55 -9.88 -13.88
C CYS A 28 -9.20 -9.74 -15.26
N ALA A 29 -8.91 -10.62 -16.22
CA ALA A 29 -9.42 -10.55 -17.59
C ALA A 29 -10.94 -10.69 -17.66
N LEU A 30 -11.52 -11.65 -16.95
CA LEU A 30 -12.97 -11.87 -17.01
C LEU A 30 -13.74 -10.62 -16.51
N PRO A 31 -13.48 -10.07 -15.31
CA PRO A 31 -14.14 -8.85 -14.87
C PRO A 31 -13.86 -7.64 -15.78
N LEU A 32 -12.64 -7.49 -16.31
CA LEU A 32 -12.33 -6.39 -17.24
C LEU A 32 -13.11 -6.49 -18.55
N LEU A 33 -13.20 -7.69 -19.13
CA LEU A 33 -13.97 -7.91 -20.35
C LEU A 33 -15.46 -7.73 -20.11
N LEU A 34 -16.00 -8.23 -18.99
CA LEU A 34 -17.39 -7.98 -18.61
C LEU A 34 -17.65 -6.48 -18.43
N GLY A 35 -16.75 -5.74 -17.78
CA GLY A 35 -16.84 -4.29 -17.66
C GLY A 35 -16.80 -3.58 -19.01
N LEU A 36 -15.95 -4.04 -19.93
CA LEU A 36 -15.84 -3.52 -21.29
C LEU A 36 -17.13 -3.72 -22.09
N PHE A 37 -17.74 -4.91 -22.05
CA PHE A 37 -18.93 -5.23 -22.82
C PHE A 37 -20.23 -4.71 -22.19
N SER A 38 -20.32 -4.68 -20.85
CA SER A 38 -21.52 -4.21 -20.15
C SER A 38 -21.55 -2.71 -19.91
N GLY A 39 -20.40 -2.02 -20.01
CA GLY A 39 -20.26 -0.62 -19.64
C GLY A 39 -20.40 -0.35 -18.14
N HIS A 40 -20.58 -1.37 -17.29
CA HIS A 40 -20.85 -1.19 -15.87
C HIS A 40 -19.54 -0.98 -15.06
N PRO A 41 -19.37 0.15 -14.35
CA PRO A 41 -18.14 0.45 -13.59
C PRO A 41 -17.93 -0.51 -12.40
N GLY A 42 -18.98 -1.19 -11.94
CA GLY A 42 -18.92 -2.17 -10.86
C GLY A 42 -17.98 -3.35 -11.15
N PHE A 43 -17.83 -3.76 -12.41
CA PHE A 43 -16.91 -4.84 -12.76
C PHE A 43 -15.43 -4.46 -12.57
N LEU A 44 -15.11 -3.18 -12.59
CA LEU A 44 -13.75 -2.74 -12.30
C LEU A 44 -13.40 -2.95 -10.82
N TRP A 45 -14.36 -2.80 -9.89
CA TRP A 45 -14.18 -3.18 -8.49
C TRP A 45 -13.93 -4.68 -8.32
N ALA A 46 -14.60 -5.52 -9.11
CA ALA A 46 -14.29 -6.94 -9.16
C ALA A 46 -12.86 -7.19 -9.66
N THR A 47 -12.37 -6.44 -10.66
CA THR A 47 -10.95 -6.50 -11.09
C THR A 47 -9.99 -6.07 -9.98
N VAL A 48 -10.29 -5.00 -9.24
CA VAL A 48 -9.46 -4.54 -8.09
C VAL A 48 -9.38 -5.64 -7.03
N GLY A 49 -10.50 -6.29 -6.72
CA GLY A 49 -10.56 -7.41 -5.78
C GLY A 49 -9.80 -8.64 -6.26
N ALA A 50 -9.95 -8.99 -7.54
CA ALA A 50 -9.20 -10.04 -8.22
C ALA A 50 -7.69 -9.80 -8.13
N PHE A 51 -7.24 -8.60 -8.46
CA PHE A 51 -5.84 -8.19 -8.41
C PHE A 51 -5.28 -8.23 -6.99
N GLN A 52 -6.04 -7.73 -6.00
CA GLN A 52 -5.63 -7.76 -4.60
C GLN A 52 -5.47 -9.20 -4.08
N ALA A 53 -6.41 -10.10 -4.40
CA ALA A 53 -6.31 -11.51 -4.04
C ALA A 53 -5.11 -12.19 -4.71
N ALA A 54 -4.89 -11.91 -5.99
CA ALA A 54 -3.82 -12.49 -6.80
C ALA A 54 -2.41 -12.16 -6.29
N LYS A 55 -2.25 -11.16 -5.43
CA LYS A 55 -0.96 -10.82 -4.80
C LYS A 55 -0.42 -11.92 -3.90
N ALA A 56 -1.29 -12.72 -3.29
CA ALA A 56 -0.86 -13.90 -2.55
C ALA A 56 -0.44 -15.02 -3.52
N ASN A 57 0.66 -15.70 -3.21
CA ASN A 57 1.10 -16.85 -4.02
C ASN A 57 0.21 -18.07 -3.70
N PRO A 58 -0.56 -18.59 -4.68
CA PRO A 58 -1.49 -19.70 -4.46
C PRO A 58 -0.78 -21.03 -4.17
N LEU A 59 0.44 -21.21 -4.70
CA LEU A 59 1.23 -22.43 -4.55
C LEU A 59 1.89 -22.53 -3.16
N HIS A 60 1.93 -21.42 -2.41
CA HIS A 60 2.48 -21.44 -1.06
C HIS A 60 1.57 -22.21 -0.09
N ARG A 61 2.15 -22.82 0.96
CA ARG A 61 1.40 -23.66 1.94
C ARG A 61 0.12 -23.00 2.46
N PHE A 62 0.19 -21.71 2.80
CA PHE A 62 -0.91 -20.87 3.30
C PHE A 62 -1.51 -19.92 2.23
N GLY A 63 -1.26 -20.17 0.94
CA GLY A 63 -1.66 -19.30 -0.16
C GLY A 63 -3.15 -18.98 -0.16
N MET A 64 -3.99 -20.00 -0.17
CA MET A 64 -5.46 -19.85 -0.21
C MET A 64 -6.02 -19.06 0.98
N LEU A 65 -5.52 -19.32 2.20
CA LEU A 65 -5.94 -18.58 3.39
C LEU A 65 -5.52 -17.10 3.30
N ARG A 66 -4.33 -16.82 2.77
CA ARG A 66 -3.88 -15.43 2.53
C ARG A 66 -4.74 -14.73 1.49
N MET A 67 -5.17 -15.43 0.43
CA MET A 67 -6.08 -14.87 -0.58
C MET A 67 -7.41 -14.50 0.06
N LEU A 68 -8.06 -15.42 0.80
CA LEU A 68 -9.32 -15.13 1.49
C LEU A 68 -9.21 -13.96 2.49
N LEU A 69 -8.10 -13.90 3.23
CA LEU A 69 -7.84 -12.81 4.17
C LEU A 69 -7.64 -11.47 3.44
N LEU A 70 -6.93 -11.47 2.31
CA LEU A 70 -6.77 -10.29 1.46
C LEU A 70 -8.09 -9.82 0.86
N ILE A 71 -8.99 -10.75 0.52
CA ILE A 71 -10.31 -10.45 -0.02
C ILE A 71 -11.19 -9.84 1.06
N ALA A 72 -11.34 -10.51 2.21
CA ALA A 72 -12.20 -10.04 3.28
C ALA A 72 -11.76 -8.68 3.84
N LEU A 73 -10.46 -8.55 4.15
CA LEU A 73 -9.92 -7.28 4.65
C LEU A 73 -9.88 -6.20 3.56
N GLY A 74 -9.61 -6.57 2.30
CA GLY A 74 -9.59 -5.64 1.18
C GLY A 74 -10.98 -5.08 0.85
N ALA A 75 -12.00 -5.94 0.80
CA ALA A 75 -13.39 -5.56 0.59
C ALA A 75 -13.90 -4.67 1.73
N GLY A 76 -13.62 -5.05 2.98
CA GLY A 76 -13.94 -4.22 4.15
C GLY A 76 -13.25 -2.86 4.09
N SER A 77 -11.98 -2.83 3.69
CA SER A 77 -11.23 -1.58 3.53
C SER A 77 -11.80 -0.67 2.45
N ALA A 78 -12.12 -1.21 1.28
CA ALA A 78 -12.72 -0.45 0.18
C ALA A 78 -14.11 0.09 0.55
N GLY A 79 -14.96 -0.74 1.17
CA GLY A 79 -16.28 -0.31 1.63
C GLY A 79 -16.21 0.74 2.74
N LEU A 80 -15.31 0.58 3.72
CA LEU A 80 -15.07 1.59 4.76
C LEU A 80 -14.53 2.90 4.18
N GLY A 81 -13.64 2.83 3.19
CA GLY A 81 -13.14 4.00 2.47
C GLY A 81 -14.28 4.79 1.83
N PHE A 82 -15.16 4.10 1.11
CA PHE A 82 -16.32 4.72 0.47
C PHE A 82 -17.29 5.32 1.48
N TRP A 83 -17.60 4.60 2.57
CA TRP A 83 -18.47 5.09 3.64
C TRP A 83 -17.87 6.29 4.38
N SER A 84 -16.55 6.32 4.55
CA SER A 84 -15.87 7.41 5.25
C SER A 84 -15.88 8.73 4.49
N ALA A 85 -16.06 8.69 3.18
CA ALA A 85 -15.97 9.86 2.32
C ALA A 85 -17.08 10.89 2.58
N THR A 86 -18.21 10.48 3.17
CA THR A 86 -19.30 11.41 3.56
C THR A 86 -19.03 12.15 4.86
N HIS A 87 -18.08 11.69 5.67
CA HIS A 87 -17.88 12.19 7.04
C HIS A 87 -16.41 12.55 7.28
N PRO A 88 -16.04 13.85 7.23
CA PRO A 88 -14.64 14.28 7.31
C PRO A 88 -13.90 13.82 8.56
N LEU A 89 -14.56 13.85 9.73
CA LEU A 89 -13.97 13.42 11.00
C LEU A 89 -13.76 11.90 11.06
N ILE A 90 -14.68 11.12 10.50
CA ILE A 90 -14.57 9.66 10.45
C ILE A 90 -13.46 9.26 9.46
N SER A 91 -13.38 9.95 8.32
CA SER A 91 -12.29 9.78 7.37
C SER A 91 -10.92 10.04 8.02
N LEU A 92 -10.76 11.15 8.76
CA LEU A 92 -9.56 11.45 9.54
C LEU A 92 -9.19 10.27 10.46
N GLY A 93 -10.14 9.81 11.27
CA GLY A 93 -9.94 8.70 12.20
C GLY A 93 -9.56 7.39 11.50
N LEU A 94 -10.18 7.08 10.37
CA LEU A 94 -9.90 5.88 9.59
C LEU A 94 -8.53 5.92 8.92
N PHE A 95 -8.15 7.02 8.28
CA PHE A 95 -6.83 7.17 7.69
C PHE A 95 -5.71 7.14 8.74
N ALA A 96 -5.94 7.75 9.91
CA ALA A 96 -5.06 7.64 11.07
C ALA A 96 -4.92 6.19 11.55
N PHE A 97 -6.04 5.48 11.67
CA PHE A 97 -6.08 4.07 12.08
C PHE A 97 -5.36 3.16 11.07
N TYR A 98 -5.56 3.37 9.77
CA TYR A 98 -4.87 2.60 8.72
C TYR A 98 -3.37 2.92 8.66
N GLY A 99 -2.97 4.17 8.92
CA GLY A 99 -1.57 4.54 9.13
C GLY A 99 -0.94 3.79 10.31
N LEU A 100 -1.64 3.73 11.45
CA LEU A 100 -1.23 2.95 12.61
C LEU A 100 -1.16 1.45 12.29
N LEU A 101 -2.18 0.91 11.62
CA LEU A 101 -2.27 -0.50 11.24
C LEU A 101 -1.13 -0.88 10.30
N LEU A 102 -0.81 -0.03 9.32
CA LEU A 102 0.32 -0.21 8.41
C LEU A 102 1.65 -0.24 9.18
N ALA A 103 1.89 0.75 10.05
CA ALA A 103 3.10 0.80 10.88
C ALA A 103 3.19 -0.38 11.86
N TRP A 104 2.05 -0.85 12.37
CA TRP A 104 1.98 -2.06 13.20
C TRP A 104 2.33 -3.29 12.37
N LEU A 105 1.69 -3.50 11.22
CA LEU A 105 1.94 -4.65 10.36
C LEU A 105 3.38 -4.70 9.87
N GLN A 106 3.99 -3.56 9.53
CA GLN A 106 5.40 -3.50 9.14
C GLN A 106 6.34 -3.93 10.27
N ARG A 107 5.97 -3.78 11.55
CA ARG A 107 6.74 -4.29 12.71
C ARG A 107 6.89 -5.80 12.70
N TYR A 108 5.91 -6.52 12.14
CA TYR A 108 5.88 -7.97 12.10
C TYR A 108 6.61 -8.58 10.90
N GLY A 109 7.13 -7.75 9.99
CA GLY A 109 7.93 -8.17 8.85
C GLY A 109 7.42 -7.60 7.53
N SER A 110 8.23 -7.77 6.48
CA SER A 110 7.95 -7.25 5.13
C SER A 110 6.64 -7.81 4.55
N GLU A 111 6.35 -9.10 4.73
CA GLU A 111 5.12 -9.73 4.24
C GLU A 111 3.85 -9.15 4.87
N ALA A 112 3.86 -8.87 6.18
CA ALA A 112 2.74 -8.21 6.85
C ALA A 112 2.61 -6.75 6.39
N GLY A 113 3.73 -6.05 6.20
CA GLY A 113 3.73 -4.70 5.60
C GLY A 113 3.17 -4.66 4.17
N LYS A 114 3.34 -5.71 3.36
CA LYS A 114 2.74 -5.85 2.02
C LYS A 114 1.21 -5.98 2.08
N LEU A 115 0.69 -6.62 3.13
CA LEU A 115 -0.75 -6.67 3.40
C LEU A 115 -1.25 -5.27 3.78
N GLY A 116 -0.60 -4.63 4.76
CA GLY A 116 -0.99 -3.30 5.25
C GLY A 116 -1.08 -2.26 4.14
N ILE A 117 -0.07 -2.19 3.25
CA ILE A 117 -0.09 -1.21 2.15
C ILE A 117 -1.20 -1.52 1.15
N GLY A 118 -1.49 -2.80 0.88
CA GLY A 118 -2.61 -3.20 0.04
C GLY A 118 -3.95 -2.76 0.63
N LEU A 119 -4.12 -2.89 1.95
CA LEU A 119 -5.33 -2.43 2.64
C LEU A 119 -5.47 -0.91 2.61
N ALA A 120 -4.38 -0.17 2.83
CA ALA A 120 -4.38 1.28 2.72
C ALA A 120 -4.73 1.76 1.30
N ILE A 121 -4.19 1.10 0.26
CA ILE A 121 -4.54 1.40 -1.14
C ILE A 121 -6.04 1.16 -1.38
N CYS A 122 -6.60 0.02 -0.94
CA CYS A 122 -8.04 -0.25 -1.06
C CYS A 122 -8.90 0.83 -0.38
N LEU A 123 -8.49 1.33 0.79
CA LEU A 123 -9.18 2.41 1.49
C LEU A 123 -9.16 3.72 0.69
N CYS A 124 -7.97 4.08 0.16
CA CYS A 124 -7.81 5.29 -0.66
C CYS A 124 -8.66 5.22 -1.92
N LEU A 125 -8.71 4.05 -2.59
CA LEU A 125 -9.54 3.84 -3.76
C LEU A 125 -11.03 3.95 -3.41
N GLY A 126 -11.46 3.36 -2.29
CA GLY A 126 -12.85 3.44 -1.83
C GLY A 126 -13.29 4.88 -1.60
N GLN A 127 -12.48 5.66 -0.89
CA GLN A 127 -12.76 7.08 -0.63
C GLN A 127 -12.75 7.90 -1.91
N GLY A 128 -11.81 7.62 -2.82
CA GLY A 128 -11.64 8.36 -4.07
C GLY A 128 -12.74 8.19 -5.11
N GLN A 129 -13.54 7.13 -5.00
CA GLN A 129 -14.64 6.82 -5.91
C GLN A 129 -15.99 7.34 -5.39
N HIS A 130 -16.01 7.90 -4.18
CA HIS A 130 -17.21 8.52 -3.65
C HIS A 130 -17.61 9.73 -4.48
N GLY A 131 -18.87 9.78 -4.92
CA GLY A 131 -19.38 10.84 -5.81
C GLY A 131 -19.02 10.66 -7.29
N ILE A 132 -18.36 9.56 -7.68
CA ILE A 132 -18.02 9.25 -9.08
C ILE A 132 -18.85 8.04 -9.54
N GLY A 133 -19.88 8.30 -10.34
CA GLY A 133 -20.74 7.29 -10.97
C GLY A 133 -22.05 6.99 -10.24
N ASP A 134 -22.96 6.27 -10.92
CA ASP A 134 -24.31 5.93 -10.43
C ASP A 134 -24.32 4.95 -9.24
N PHE A 135 -23.15 4.47 -8.81
CA PHE A 135 -22.98 3.41 -7.81
C PHE A 135 -22.67 3.99 -6.42
N ASN A 136 -23.71 4.43 -5.70
CA ASN A 136 -23.57 5.06 -4.37
C ASN A 136 -23.66 4.12 -3.16
N ASN A 137 -23.55 2.79 -3.36
CA ASN A 137 -23.70 1.82 -2.27
C ASN A 137 -22.36 1.20 -1.83
N PRO A 138 -21.85 1.49 -0.61
CA PRO A 138 -20.61 0.91 -0.10
C PRO A 138 -20.63 -0.63 -0.01
N TYR A 139 -21.79 -1.22 0.27
CA TYR A 139 -21.93 -2.68 0.37
C TYR A 139 -21.79 -3.35 -0.99
N ALA A 140 -22.29 -2.70 -2.05
CA ALA A 140 -22.19 -3.25 -3.40
C ALA A 140 -20.74 -3.24 -3.90
N ILE A 141 -19.98 -2.18 -3.58
CA ILE A 141 -18.54 -2.10 -3.86
C ILE A 141 -17.78 -3.22 -3.15
N ALA A 142 -18.02 -3.40 -1.85
CA ALA A 142 -17.40 -4.46 -1.06
C ALA A 142 -17.77 -5.86 -1.60
N PHE A 143 -19.02 -6.06 -2.01
CA PHE A 143 -19.51 -7.33 -2.55
C PHE A 143 -18.88 -7.63 -3.92
N LEU A 144 -18.84 -6.68 -4.84
CA LEU A 144 -18.21 -6.84 -6.16
C LEU A 144 -16.71 -7.09 -6.03
N PHE A 145 -16.04 -6.36 -5.14
CA PHE A 145 -14.64 -6.61 -4.78
C PHE A 145 -14.45 -8.05 -4.27
N ALA A 146 -15.31 -8.50 -3.35
CA ALA A 146 -15.24 -9.85 -2.81
C ALA A 146 -15.47 -10.91 -3.90
N LEU A 147 -16.44 -10.70 -4.78
CA LEU A 147 -16.80 -11.60 -5.87
C LEU A 147 -15.64 -11.79 -6.85
N GLY A 148 -15.01 -10.69 -7.28
CA GLY A 148 -13.82 -10.76 -8.13
C GLY A 148 -12.64 -11.46 -7.45
N GLY A 149 -12.45 -11.21 -6.16
CA GLY A 149 -11.47 -11.93 -5.35
C GLY A 149 -11.73 -13.44 -5.28
N LEU A 150 -12.98 -13.83 -5.01
CA LEU A 150 -13.41 -15.23 -4.93
C LEU A 150 -13.23 -15.94 -6.27
N TRP A 151 -13.52 -15.27 -7.38
CA TRP A 151 -13.27 -15.79 -8.73
C TRP A 151 -11.80 -16.17 -8.94
N VAL A 152 -10.86 -15.28 -8.60
CA VAL A 152 -9.42 -15.59 -8.71
C VAL A 152 -9.02 -16.72 -7.76
N THR A 153 -9.65 -16.78 -6.60
CA THR A 153 -9.41 -17.85 -5.61
C THR A 153 -9.85 -19.21 -6.15
N LEU A 154 -10.93 -19.26 -6.93
CA LEU A 154 -11.39 -20.45 -7.64
C LEU A 154 -10.38 -20.88 -8.72
N LEU A 155 -9.85 -19.94 -9.52
CA LEU A 155 -8.80 -20.23 -10.48
C LEU A 155 -7.51 -20.74 -9.81
N ALA A 156 -7.14 -20.13 -8.68
CA ALA A 156 -6.02 -20.59 -7.85
C ALA A 156 -6.24 -22.00 -7.30
N PHE A 157 -7.47 -22.36 -6.96
CA PHE A 157 -7.84 -23.70 -6.53
C PHE A 157 -7.60 -24.73 -7.64
N GLY A 158 -8.03 -24.41 -8.87
CA GLY A 158 -7.78 -25.23 -10.07
C GLY A 158 -6.28 -25.43 -10.32
N LEU A 159 -5.49 -24.34 -10.31
CA LEU A 159 -4.04 -24.42 -10.47
C LEU A 159 -3.38 -25.32 -9.40
N ARG A 160 -3.86 -25.23 -8.16
CA ARG A 160 -3.34 -26.04 -7.05
C ARG A 160 -3.66 -27.52 -7.22
N GLY A 161 -4.87 -27.83 -7.69
CA GLY A 161 -5.29 -29.18 -8.06
C GLY A 161 -4.42 -29.78 -9.17
N MET A 162 -4.11 -29.01 -10.22
CA MET A 162 -3.24 -29.46 -11.32
C MET A 162 -1.82 -29.81 -10.86
N HIS A 163 -1.30 -29.14 -9.82
CA HIS A 163 0.03 -29.42 -9.26
C HIS A 163 0.04 -30.55 -8.22
N GLY A 164 -1.08 -31.27 -8.03
CA GLY A 164 -1.21 -32.32 -7.01
C GLY A 164 -1.07 -31.82 -5.58
N LEU A 165 -1.19 -30.50 -5.37
CA LEU A 165 -1.09 -29.89 -4.05
C LEU A 165 -2.44 -29.99 -3.34
N ARG A 166 -2.39 -30.17 -2.02
CA ARG A 166 -3.60 -30.22 -1.20
C ARG A 166 -4.41 -28.93 -1.34
N MET A 167 -5.67 -29.08 -1.73
CA MET A 167 -6.57 -27.98 -2.06
C MET A 167 -6.74 -26.99 -0.90
N TRP A 168 -7.04 -27.49 0.31
CA TRP A 168 -7.19 -26.67 1.50
C TRP A 168 -5.91 -26.63 2.36
N PRO A 169 -5.41 -25.44 2.76
CA PRO A 169 -4.29 -25.33 3.69
C PRO A 169 -4.61 -25.97 5.04
N TYR A 170 -3.61 -26.60 5.66
CA TYR A 170 -3.71 -26.95 7.08
C TYR A 170 -3.83 -25.67 7.90
N MET A 171 -4.90 -25.53 8.69
CA MET A 171 -5.07 -24.34 9.53
C MET A 171 -3.90 -24.25 10.51
N PRO A 172 -3.10 -23.17 10.45
CA PRO A 172 -2.04 -22.98 11.42
C PRO A 172 -2.68 -22.70 12.77
N ARG A 173 -2.13 -23.28 13.85
CA ARG A 173 -2.53 -22.90 15.21
C ARG A 173 -2.26 -21.41 15.38
N LEU A 174 -3.29 -20.59 15.57
CA LEU A 174 -3.15 -19.12 15.70
C LEU A 174 -2.07 -18.72 16.72
N MET A 175 -1.95 -19.50 17.81
CA MET A 175 -0.93 -19.35 18.84
C MET A 175 0.53 -19.51 18.36
N SER A 176 0.79 -20.32 17.32
CA SER A 176 2.15 -20.47 16.77
C SER A 176 2.50 -19.29 15.88
N ILE A 177 1.56 -18.79 15.07
CA ILE A 177 1.72 -17.56 14.29
C ILE A 177 1.98 -16.38 15.22
N LEU A 178 1.16 -16.21 16.26
CA LEU A 178 1.32 -15.12 17.23
C LEU A 178 2.69 -15.18 17.91
N ARG A 179 3.18 -16.37 18.26
CA ARG A 179 4.52 -16.55 18.84
C ARG A 179 5.62 -16.12 17.88
N VAL A 180 5.55 -16.50 16.60
CA VAL A 180 6.55 -16.10 15.58
C VAL A 180 6.50 -14.59 15.36
N LEU A 181 5.30 -14.01 15.25
CA LEU A 181 5.11 -12.56 15.14
C LEU A 181 5.70 -11.82 16.35
N ARG A 182 5.44 -12.32 17.57
CA ARG A 182 5.95 -11.74 18.81
C ARG A 182 7.48 -11.80 18.90
N ARG A 183 8.11 -12.88 18.39
CA ARG A 183 9.58 -12.99 18.28
C ARG A 183 10.14 -11.96 17.29
N HIS A 184 9.48 -11.74 16.16
CA HIS A 184 9.90 -10.74 15.18
C HIS A 184 9.76 -9.31 15.71
N ALA A 185 8.65 -9.01 16.38
CA ALA A 185 8.36 -7.70 16.97
C ALA A 185 9.27 -7.32 18.15
N ARG A 186 9.97 -8.28 18.75
CA ARG A 186 11.01 -8.05 19.78
C ARG A 186 12.34 -7.59 19.20
N ARG A 187 12.59 -7.80 17.91
CA ARG A 187 13.85 -7.40 17.25
C ARG A 187 13.89 -5.90 16.94
N THR A 188 12.73 -5.25 16.80
CA THR A 188 12.64 -3.81 16.54
C THR A 188 12.62 -3.02 17.86
N PRO A 189 13.50 -2.02 18.04
CA PRO A 189 13.49 -1.20 19.24
C PRO A 189 12.19 -0.38 19.33
N ILE A 190 11.51 -0.48 20.49
CA ILE A 190 10.16 0.06 20.72
C ILE A 190 10.07 1.56 20.43
N ARG A 191 11.14 2.32 20.74
CA ARG A 191 11.17 3.78 20.60
C ARG A 191 11.15 4.22 19.14
N GLN A 192 11.91 3.55 18.27
CA GLN A 192 11.94 3.87 16.84
C GLN A 192 10.58 3.54 16.20
N TRP A 193 10.01 2.38 16.54
CA TRP A 193 8.68 1.99 16.06
C TRP A 193 7.58 2.98 16.46
N ARG A 194 7.55 3.43 17.72
CA ARG A 194 6.54 4.42 18.18
C ARG A 194 6.60 5.70 17.37
N VAL A 195 7.80 6.17 17.04
CA VAL A 195 7.95 7.38 16.24
C VAL A 195 7.46 7.15 14.81
N HIS A 196 7.82 6.02 14.19
CA HIS A 196 7.30 5.68 12.86
C HIS A 196 5.78 5.57 12.86
N ALA A 197 5.20 4.88 13.83
CA ALA A 197 3.74 4.80 13.97
C ALA A 197 3.12 6.20 14.06
N LEU A 198 3.69 7.10 14.86
CA LEU A 198 3.24 8.49 14.94
C LEU A 198 3.35 9.21 13.58
N THR A 199 4.44 9.01 12.84
CA THR A 199 4.63 9.59 11.50
C THR A 199 3.53 9.13 10.53
N TYR A 200 3.22 7.83 10.48
CA TYR A 200 2.15 7.32 9.62
C TYR A 200 0.75 7.76 10.05
N ILE A 201 0.50 7.84 11.35
CA ILE A 201 -0.78 8.35 11.90
C ILE A 201 -0.98 9.81 11.47
N LEU A 202 0.03 10.65 11.70
CA LEU A 202 -0.03 12.07 11.35
C LEU A 202 -0.15 12.28 9.85
N ALA A 203 0.62 11.53 9.05
CA ALA A 203 0.57 11.63 7.60
C ALA A 203 -0.74 11.13 7.00
N GLY A 204 -1.25 9.99 7.48
CA GLY A 204 -2.57 9.50 7.11
C GLY A 204 -3.67 10.48 7.48
N ALA A 205 -3.67 10.96 8.73
CA ALA A 205 -4.66 11.92 9.22
C ALA A 205 -4.66 13.22 8.42
N LEU A 206 -3.48 13.82 8.20
CA LEU A 206 -3.35 15.05 7.42
C LEU A 206 -3.75 14.84 5.95
N GLY A 207 -3.34 13.72 5.34
CA GLY A 207 -3.75 13.39 3.98
C GLY A 207 -5.27 13.24 3.83
N GLY A 208 -5.91 12.54 4.77
CA GLY A 208 -7.37 12.40 4.81
C GLY A 208 -8.09 13.72 5.04
N VAL A 209 -7.62 14.55 5.96
CA VAL A 209 -8.21 15.88 6.24
C VAL A 209 -8.12 16.80 5.04
N ILE A 210 -6.96 16.87 4.38
CA ILE A 210 -6.78 17.73 3.21
C ILE A 210 -7.77 17.32 2.11
N VAL A 211 -7.92 16.02 1.85
CA VAL A 211 -8.86 15.54 0.83
C VAL A 211 -10.30 15.88 1.16
N ASN A 212 -10.72 15.69 2.41
CA ASN A 212 -12.12 15.94 2.80
C ASN A 212 -12.44 17.44 2.94
N MET A 213 -11.54 18.23 3.52
CA MET A 213 -11.78 19.67 3.78
C MET A 213 -11.65 20.51 2.51
N ALA A 214 -10.76 20.14 1.59
CA ALA A 214 -10.57 20.87 0.34
C ALA A 214 -11.43 20.30 -0.80
N GLU A 215 -12.32 19.35 -0.51
CA GLU A 215 -13.21 18.67 -1.47
C GLU A 215 -12.50 18.32 -2.78
N LEU A 216 -11.25 17.84 -2.66
CA LEU A 216 -10.36 17.77 -3.80
C LEU A 216 -10.88 16.73 -4.80
N PRO A 217 -11.15 17.11 -6.05
CA PRO A 217 -11.49 16.15 -7.09
C PRO A 217 -10.32 15.17 -7.23
N ARG A 218 -10.61 13.86 -7.18
CA ARG A 218 -9.60 12.78 -7.24
C ARG A 218 -8.60 12.78 -6.07
N GLY A 219 -9.08 13.05 -4.85
CA GLY A 219 -8.26 13.04 -3.63
C GLY A 219 -7.51 11.73 -3.32
N TYR A 220 -7.88 10.60 -3.95
CA TYR A 220 -7.11 9.35 -3.81
C TYR A 220 -5.67 9.47 -4.30
N TRP A 221 -5.35 10.35 -5.26
CA TRP A 221 -3.98 10.60 -5.69
C TRP A 221 -3.11 11.13 -4.55
N LEU A 222 -3.66 12.02 -3.73
CA LEU A 222 -2.98 12.60 -2.58
C LEU A 222 -2.73 11.54 -1.52
N THR A 223 -3.78 10.80 -1.12
CA THR A 223 -3.66 9.78 -0.06
C THR A 223 -2.80 8.59 -0.48
N LEU A 224 -2.90 8.14 -1.73
CA LEU A 224 -1.98 7.14 -2.30
C LEU A 224 -0.54 7.66 -2.30
N ALA A 225 -0.31 8.90 -2.73
CA ALA A 225 1.03 9.49 -2.72
C ALA A 225 1.63 9.52 -1.30
N VAL A 226 0.82 9.85 -0.29
CA VAL A 226 1.23 9.81 1.12
C VAL A 226 1.65 8.40 1.57
N PHE A 227 0.81 7.38 1.38
CA PHE A 227 1.14 6.03 1.87
C PHE A 227 2.28 5.35 1.11
N THR A 228 2.54 5.76 -0.13
CA THR A 228 3.59 5.17 -0.95
C THR A 228 4.95 5.82 -0.80
N THR A 229 4.97 7.12 -0.51
CA THR A 229 6.21 7.84 -0.16
C THR A 229 6.70 7.45 1.23
N LEU A 230 5.79 7.27 2.18
CA LEU A 230 6.12 6.75 3.50
C LEU A 230 6.35 5.24 3.41
N GLN A 231 7.62 4.84 3.28
CA GLN A 231 8.05 3.45 3.39
C GLN A 231 8.92 3.27 4.64
N MET A 232 8.66 2.22 5.42
CA MET A 232 9.45 1.91 6.63
C MET A 232 10.78 1.29 6.24
N ASP A 233 11.83 2.09 6.23
CA ASP A 233 13.21 1.62 6.15
C ASP A 233 14.09 2.45 7.09
N LEU A 234 14.49 1.83 8.19
CA LEU A 234 15.04 2.46 9.40
C LEU A 234 16.39 3.18 9.21
N GLU A 235 17.12 2.90 8.14
CA GLU A 235 18.45 3.47 7.90
C GLU A 235 18.53 4.42 6.69
N ARG A 236 17.57 4.37 5.75
CA ARG A 236 17.60 5.12 4.47
C ARG A 236 16.27 5.80 4.12
N SER A 237 15.47 6.13 5.15
CA SER A 237 14.09 6.65 5.01
C SER A 237 13.96 7.82 4.02
N LEU A 238 14.86 8.82 4.04
CA LEU A 238 14.75 10.00 3.17
C LEU A 238 15.06 9.71 1.69
N VAL A 239 16.09 8.91 1.41
CA VAL A 239 16.45 8.57 0.02
C VAL A 239 15.34 7.74 -0.63
N ARG A 240 14.71 6.83 0.12
CA ARG A 240 13.60 6.04 -0.39
C ARG A 240 12.32 6.86 -0.51
N ALA A 241 12.02 7.76 0.41
CA ALA A 241 10.91 8.69 0.27
C ALA A 241 11.08 9.56 -0.99
N LEU A 242 12.30 10.02 -1.28
CA LEU A 242 12.61 10.75 -2.50
C LEU A 242 12.45 9.87 -3.75
N GLN A 243 13.00 8.65 -3.77
CA GLN A 243 12.81 7.70 -4.88
C GLN A 243 11.34 7.38 -5.13
N ALA A 244 10.57 7.17 -4.05
CA ALA A 244 9.15 6.90 -4.14
C ALA A 244 8.39 8.10 -4.68
N SER A 245 8.73 9.32 -4.23
CA SER A 245 8.14 10.55 -4.72
C SER A 245 8.40 10.77 -6.22
N LEU A 246 9.64 10.53 -6.67
CA LEU A 246 9.98 10.58 -8.09
C LEU A 246 9.21 9.52 -8.87
N GLY A 247 9.03 8.32 -8.32
CA GLY A 247 8.25 7.25 -8.94
C GLY A 247 6.78 7.62 -9.15
N ILE A 248 6.13 8.19 -8.14
CA ILE A 248 4.72 8.60 -8.21
C ILE A 248 4.53 9.80 -9.14
N LEU A 249 5.43 10.79 -9.08
CA LEU A 249 5.38 11.95 -9.97
C LEU A 249 5.66 11.57 -11.42
N ALA A 250 6.63 10.69 -11.67
CA ALA A 250 6.89 10.15 -13.01
C ALA A 250 5.69 9.36 -13.51
N ALA A 251 5.05 8.55 -12.66
CA ALA A 251 3.83 7.84 -13.02
C ALA A 251 2.67 8.76 -13.36
N ALA A 252 2.47 9.82 -12.56
CA ALA A 252 1.48 10.85 -12.86
C ALA A 252 1.78 11.49 -14.22
N ALA A 253 3.02 11.90 -14.48
CA ALA A 253 3.44 12.53 -15.74
C ALA A 253 3.27 11.59 -16.96
N ILE A 254 3.67 10.33 -16.83
CA ILE A 254 3.49 9.31 -17.89
C ILE A 254 2.00 9.12 -18.17
N LEU A 255 1.18 9.03 -17.12
CA LEU A 255 -0.26 8.84 -17.26
C LEU A 255 -0.94 10.05 -17.92
N ILE A 256 -0.44 11.27 -17.69
CA ILE A 256 -0.90 12.49 -18.38
C ILE A 256 -0.61 12.39 -19.88
N TYR A 257 0.61 11.95 -20.24
CA TYR A 257 1.01 11.86 -21.64
C TYR A 257 0.27 10.75 -22.40
N ILE A 258 0.03 9.62 -21.74
CA ILE A 258 -0.68 8.45 -22.32
C ILE A 258 -2.21 8.61 -22.19
N GLY A 259 -2.69 9.56 -21.39
CA GLY A 259 -4.10 9.70 -21.01
C GLY A 259 -5.07 9.80 -22.19
N HIS A 260 -4.66 10.42 -23.31
CA HIS A 260 -5.50 10.48 -24.52
C HIS A 260 -5.65 9.12 -25.23
N GLY A 261 -4.62 8.26 -25.19
CA GLY A 261 -4.68 6.92 -25.81
C GLY A 261 -5.34 5.86 -24.91
N LEU A 262 -5.52 6.15 -23.62
CA LEU A 262 -6.21 5.28 -22.66
C LEU A 262 -7.72 5.61 -22.54
N ALA A 263 -8.19 6.66 -23.21
CA ALA A 263 -9.60 7.00 -23.28
C ALA A 263 -10.44 5.87 -23.92
N ASP A 264 -9.84 5.09 -24.82
CA ASP A 264 -10.49 3.94 -25.45
C ASP A 264 -10.50 2.73 -24.48
N PRO A 265 -11.70 2.29 -24.02
CA PRO A 265 -11.82 1.18 -23.08
C PRO A 265 -11.15 -0.13 -23.55
N PRO A 266 -11.18 -0.51 -24.85
CA PRO A 266 -10.48 -1.70 -25.33
C PRO A 266 -8.95 -1.62 -25.23
N LEU A 267 -8.35 -0.47 -25.57
CA LEU A 267 -6.90 -0.26 -25.50
C LEU A 267 -6.40 -0.34 -24.06
N MET A 268 -7.19 0.18 -23.14
CA MET A 268 -6.93 0.10 -21.71
C MET A 268 -6.88 -1.35 -21.22
N VAL A 269 -7.84 -2.20 -21.59
CA VAL A 269 -7.82 -3.64 -21.24
C VAL A 269 -6.62 -4.34 -21.88
N MET A 270 -6.32 -4.04 -23.15
CA MET A 270 -5.17 -4.58 -23.88
C MET A 270 -3.82 -4.26 -23.24
N ILE A 271 -3.66 -3.08 -22.63
CA ILE A 271 -2.42 -2.68 -21.94
C ILE A 271 -2.38 -3.23 -20.52
N LEU A 272 -3.52 -3.19 -19.82
CA LEU A 272 -3.59 -3.51 -18.39
C LEU A 272 -3.36 -5.00 -18.12
N LEU A 273 -3.90 -5.89 -18.97
CA LEU A 273 -3.76 -7.33 -18.77
C LEU A 273 -2.31 -7.83 -18.88
N PRO A 274 -1.55 -7.51 -19.95
CA PRO A 274 -0.13 -7.84 -20.01
C PRO A 274 0.65 -7.24 -18.83
N LEU A 275 0.33 -6.01 -18.43
CA LEU A 275 1.03 -5.35 -17.33
C LEU A 275 0.77 -6.04 -15.97
N ILE A 276 -0.46 -6.50 -15.72
CA ILE A 276 -0.79 -7.32 -14.55
C ILE A 276 -0.01 -8.64 -14.59
N VAL A 277 -0.01 -9.34 -15.72
CA VAL A 277 0.68 -10.63 -15.87
C VAL A 277 2.18 -10.46 -15.68
N LEU A 278 2.81 -9.53 -16.42
CA LEU A 278 4.24 -9.24 -16.31
C LEU A 278 4.60 -8.75 -14.91
N GLY A 279 3.76 -7.91 -14.32
CA GLY A 279 3.96 -7.43 -12.96
C GLY A 279 3.96 -8.58 -11.95
N ARG A 280 3.05 -9.55 -12.09
CA ARG A 280 3.02 -10.71 -11.20
C ARG A 280 4.15 -11.70 -11.50
N ALA A 281 4.53 -11.88 -12.76
CA ALA A 281 5.63 -12.76 -13.17
C ALA A 281 6.97 -12.25 -12.62
N PHE A 282 7.20 -10.93 -12.67
CA PHE A 282 8.42 -10.25 -12.22
C PHE A 282 8.18 -9.47 -10.92
N GLN A 283 7.42 -10.04 -9.98
CA GLN A 283 7.12 -9.37 -8.72
C GLN A 283 8.42 -9.00 -8.00
N ALA A 284 8.58 -7.71 -7.69
CA ALA A 284 9.79 -7.25 -7.02
C ALA A 284 9.94 -7.87 -5.62
N ASN A 285 11.12 -8.45 -5.35
CA ASN A 285 11.45 -9.02 -4.05
C ASN A 285 11.70 -7.95 -2.98
N HIS A 286 12.22 -6.80 -3.38
CA HIS A 286 12.44 -5.67 -2.49
C HIS A 286 11.12 -4.99 -2.16
N TYR A 287 10.87 -4.76 -0.87
CA TYR A 287 9.62 -4.17 -0.38
C TYR A 287 9.26 -2.85 -1.08
N GLY A 288 10.22 -1.93 -1.25
CA GLY A 288 9.96 -0.63 -1.87
C GLY A 288 9.61 -0.71 -3.36
N LEU A 289 10.29 -1.57 -4.12
CA LEU A 289 9.96 -1.82 -5.53
C LEU A 289 8.59 -2.50 -5.65
N PHE A 290 8.25 -3.40 -4.74
CA PHE A 290 6.93 -4.03 -4.69
C PHE A 290 5.82 -2.99 -4.41
N VAL A 291 6.05 -2.08 -3.47
CA VAL A 291 5.12 -0.99 -3.15
C VAL A 291 4.91 -0.10 -4.38
N LEU A 292 5.99 0.33 -5.03
CA LEU A 292 5.91 1.14 -6.25
C LEU A 292 5.11 0.42 -7.33
N GLN A 293 5.53 -0.78 -7.71
CA GLN A 293 4.90 -1.58 -8.75
C GLN A 293 3.41 -1.85 -8.47
N THR A 294 3.08 -2.21 -7.23
CA THR A 294 1.69 -2.48 -6.82
C THR A 294 0.85 -1.22 -6.91
N THR A 295 1.38 -0.09 -6.47
CA THR A 295 0.66 1.19 -6.51
C THR A 295 0.42 1.61 -7.94
N LEU A 296 1.41 1.51 -8.82
CA LEU A 296 1.24 1.84 -10.24
C LEU A 296 0.10 1.04 -10.87
N LEU A 297 0.04 -0.27 -10.61
CA LEU A 297 -1.03 -1.13 -11.11
C LEU A 297 -2.41 -0.75 -10.54
N PHE A 298 -2.49 -0.46 -9.24
CA PHE A 298 -3.74 0.01 -8.63
C PHE A 298 -4.17 1.38 -9.13
N LEU A 299 -3.21 2.27 -9.39
CA LEU A 299 -3.45 3.61 -9.90
C LEU A 299 -4.00 3.55 -11.33
N LEU A 300 -3.42 2.69 -12.17
CA LEU A 300 -3.97 2.38 -13.49
C LEU A 300 -5.40 1.85 -13.38
N LEU A 301 -5.70 0.91 -12.48
CA LEU A 301 -7.08 0.46 -12.22
C LEU A 301 -7.99 1.57 -11.68
N ALA A 302 -7.50 2.44 -10.82
CA ALA A 302 -8.28 3.55 -10.28
C ALA A 302 -8.71 4.51 -11.39
N GLU A 303 -7.83 4.68 -12.38
CA GLU A 303 -8.06 5.57 -13.51
C GLU A 303 -9.00 4.98 -14.53
N THR A 304 -8.99 3.65 -14.67
CA THR A 304 -10.03 2.98 -15.45
C THR A 304 -11.42 3.17 -14.84
N LEU A 305 -11.55 3.22 -13.51
CA LEU A 305 -12.82 3.49 -12.84
C LEU A 305 -13.33 4.89 -13.11
N ALA A 306 -12.42 5.84 -13.15
CA ALA A 306 -12.79 7.20 -12.86
C ALA A 306 -13.17 8.02 -14.11
N GLN A 307 -13.13 7.43 -15.32
CA GLN A 307 -13.71 7.84 -16.63
C GLN A 307 -13.51 9.30 -17.15
N ASP A 308 -13.03 10.24 -16.32
CA ASP A 308 -12.80 11.65 -16.62
C ASP A 308 -11.33 11.88 -17.01
N TRP A 309 -11.05 11.78 -18.30
CA TRP A 309 -9.71 11.96 -18.86
C TRP A 309 -9.28 13.44 -19.03
N ASN A 310 -10.21 14.37 -18.81
CA ASN A 310 -10.01 15.80 -19.07
C ASN A 310 -9.35 16.59 -17.93
N LEU A 311 -9.04 15.95 -16.79
CA LEU A 311 -8.41 16.60 -15.63
C LEU A 311 -7.00 16.05 -15.28
N PRO A 312 -6.06 15.93 -16.25
CA PRO A 312 -4.73 15.39 -15.98
C PRO A 312 -3.91 16.25 -15.00
N GLN A 313 -4.06 17.58 -15.08
CA GLN A 313 -3.28 18.52 -14.26
C GLN A 313 -3.61 18.41 -12.77
N ILE A 314 -4.88 18.21 -12.44
CA ILE A 314 -5.35 18.06 -11.05
C ILE A 314 -4.70 16.83 -10.39
N ARG A 315 -4.50 15.75 -11.15
CA ARG A 315 -3.86 14.52 -10.66
C ARG A 315 -2.41 14.77 -10.28
N LEU A 316 -1.67 15.52 -11.10
CA LEU A 316 -0.29 15.90 -10.80
C LEU A 316 -0.21 16.80 -9.57
N ILE A 317 -1.12 17.76 -9.45
CA ILE A 317 -1.18 18.66 -8.29
C ILE A 317 -1.48 17.85 -7.02
N ASN A 318 -2.50 17.00 -7.03
CA ASN A 318 -2.86 16.16 -5.88
C ASN A 318 -1.71 15.22 -5.48
N ALA A 319 -1.04 14.61 -6.46
CA ALA A 319 0.14 13.78 -6.22
C ALA A 319 1.28 14.59 -5.59
N ALA A 320 1.58 15.78 -6.13
CA ALA A 320 2.62 16.67 -5.63
C ALA A 320 2.33 17.15 -4.20
N VAL A 321 1.08 17.51 -3.90
CA VAL A 321 0.64 17.86 -2.54
C VAL A 321 0.81 16.67 -1.60
N GLY A 322 0.40 15.46 -2.00
CA GLY A 322 0.56 14.26 -1.17
C GLY A 322 2.03 13.94 -0.88
N VAL A 323 2.90 14.07 -1.88
CA VAL A 323 4.36 13.97 -1.71
C VAL A 323 4.88 15.04 -0.75
N ALA A 324 4.47 16.30 -0.92
CA ALA A 324 4.92 17.41 -0.09
C ALA A 324 4.53 17.19 1.38
N VAL A 325 3.29 16.78 1.64
CA VAL A 325 2.79 16.44 2.98
C VAL A 325 3.60 15.31 3.61
N ALA A 326 3.84 14.23 2.86
CA ALA A 326 4.61 13.10 3.36
C ALA A 326 6.06 13.46 3.68
N LEU A 327 6.73 14.21 2.81
CA LEU A 327 8.10 14.68 3.06
C LEU A 327 8.17 15.67 4.22
N PHE A 328 7.20 16.58 4.33
CA PHE A 328 7.12 17.53 5.44
C PHE A 328 7.01 16.79 6.78
N ILE A 329 6.11 15.81 6.89
CA ILE A 329 5.92 15.06 8.13
C ILE A 329 7.13 14.17 8.41
N ALA A 330 7.71 13.52 7.40
CA ALA A 330 8.89 12.70 7.55
C ALA A 330 10.10 13.52 8.06
N THR A 331 10.33 14.71 7.49
CA THR A 331 11.42 15.60 7.90
C THR A 331 11.19 16.19 9.29
N LEU A 332 9.98 16.66 9.58
CA LEU A 332 9.60 17.16 10.91
C LEU A 332 9.86 16.12 12.00
N MET A 333 9.41 14.88 11.76
CA MET A 333 9.61 13.78 12.71
C MET A 333 11.09 13.40 12.85
N HIS A 334 11.86 13.45 11.76
CA HIS A 334 13.30 13.21 11.80
C HIS A 334 14.07 14.26 12.62
N VAL A 335 13.74 15.55 12.42
CA VAL A 335 14.32 16.66 13.19
C VAL A 335 13.96 16.51 14.67
N LEU A 336 12.71 16.18 14.99
CA LEU A 336 12.27 15.99 16.37
C LEU A 336 13.00 14.84 17.06
N GLN A 337 13.26 13.73 16.35
CA GLN A 337 14.11 12.65 16.85
C GLN A 337 15.54 13.11 17.15
N MET A 338 16.16 13.87 16.22
CA MET A 338 17.51 14.39 16.41
C MET A 338 17.60 15.31 17.64
N LEU A 339 16.62 16.20 17.82
CA LEU A 339 16.55 17.10 18.97
C LEU A 339 16.40 16.34 20.28
N LEU A 340 15.51 15.33 20.33
CA LEU A 340 15.34 14.49 21.51
C LEU A 340 16.60 13.67 21.84
N ALA A 341 17.28 13.14 20.83
CA ALA A 341 18.53 12.39 21.01
C ALA A 341 19.67 13.30 21.54
N ARG A 342 19.78 14.54 21.00
CA ARG A 342 20.73 15.55 21.49
C ARG A 342 20.45 15.92 22.94
N ARG A 343 19.17 16.13 23.31
CA ARG A 343 18.76 16.41 24.71
C ARG A 343 19.10 15.25 25.65
N SER A 344 18.85 13.99 25.26
CA SER A 344 19.19 12.84 26.10
C SER A 344 20.70 12.68 26.29
N ARG A 345 21.51 12.92 25.24
CA ARG A 345 22.98 12.87 25.37
C ARG A 345 23.50 13.97 26.29
N ARG A 346 23.02 15.21 26.15
CA ARG A 346 23.38 16.32 27.04
C ARG A 346 23.01 16.05 28.50
N LYS A 347 21.83 15.45 28.75
CA LYS A 347 21.41 15.07 30.12
C LYS A 347 22.31 13.97 30.70
N ALA A 348 22.68 12.96 29.90
CA ALA A 348 23.60 11.90 30.33
C ALA A 348 25.01 12.45 30.62
N GLN A 349 25.52 13.37 29.79
CA GLN A 349 26.81 14.03 30.02
C GLN A 349 26.82 14.86 31.31
N ARG A 350 25.75 15.63 31.59
CA ARG A 350 25.63 16.38 32.84
C ARG A 350 25.53 15.49 34.08
N ALA A 351 24.84 14.36 33.99
CA ALA A 351 24.77 13.40 35.08
C ALA A 351 26.12 12.69 35.32
N ALA A 352 26.90 12.44 34.27
CA ALA A 352 28.24 11.88 34.37
C ALA A 352 29.22 12.87 35.01
N SER A 353 29.17 14.16 34.65
CA SER A 353 30.02 15.18 35.25
C SER A 353 29.69 15.41 36.74
N GLN A 354 28.40 15.39 37.12
CA GLN A 354 28.01 15.50 38.53
C GLN A 354 28.53 14.33 39.38
N ARG A 355 28.56 13.10 38.85
CA ARG A 355 29.13 11.95 39.55
C ARG A 355 30.64 12.03 39.71
N SER A 356 31.37 12.50 38.70
CA SER A 356 32.82 12.66 38.81
C SER A 356 33.21 13.73 39.84
N ASP A 357 32.41 14.79 39.95
CA ASP A 357 32.62 15.86 40.93
C ASP A 357 32.31 15.38 42.37
N GLU A 358 31.28 14.54 42.56
CA GLU A 358 31.01 13.87 43.85
C GLU A 358 32.10 12.86 44.25
N GLU A 359 32.64 12.08 43.31
CA GLU A 359 33.74 11.13 43.58
C GLU A 359 35.07 11.83 43.91
N THR A 360 35.35 13.00 43.31
CA THR A 360 36.56 13.77 43.63
C THR A 360 36.48 14.53 44.94
N THR A 361 35.28 14.93 45.38
CA THR A 361 35.07 15.58 46.68
C THR A 361 34.92 14.61 47.85
N SER A 362 34.79 13.30 47.59
CA SER A 362 34.63 12.26 48.62
C SER A 362 35.86 11.37 48.85
N GLN A 363 36.97 11.61 48.13
CA GLN A 363 38.28 11.07 48.50
C GLN A 363 38.93 12.01 49.53
N PRO A 364 39.29 11.51 50.73
CA PRO A 364 39.67 12.32 51.90
C PRO A 364 41.00 13.05 51.74
#